data_AF-A0A914PZ20-F1
#
_entry.id   AF-A0A914PZ20-F1
#
_cell.length_a   1.000
_cell.length_b   1.000
_cell.length_c   1.000
_cell.angle_alpha   90.00
_cell.angle_beta   90.00
_cell.angle_gamma   90.00
#
_symmetry.space_group_name_H-M   'P 1'
#
loop_
_entity.id
_entity.type
_entity.pdbx_description
1 polymer ?
#
loop_
_entity_poly.entity_id
_entity_poly.type
_entity_poly.pdbx_seq_one_letter_code
_entity_poly.pdbx_strand_id
1 'polypeptide(L)'
;MGFISPIKTQKKQWNFFGGLYYAGTLYTTIGYGDIAAKTTAGRVMTIFYSLLGVPLLIIALEGFGNALIFYSLLGVPLLIIALEGFGNALFRGMQYVWSKYVKFLSKSVRHASTRKISVITSKTGDQVNFGGCGYIKYV
;
A
#
# COMPACT_ATOMS: atom_id res chain seq x y z
N MET A 1 26.03 -13.92 45.42
CA MET A 1 24.80 -13.68 44.63
C MET A 1 24.61 -14.84 43.66
N GLY A 2 23.99 -15.93 44.13
CA GLY A 2 23.67 -17.08 43.30
C GLY A 2 22.31 -16.86 42.65
N PHE A 3 22.29 -16.79 41.31
CA PHE A 3 21.05 -16.82 40.55
C PHE A 3 20.42 -18.20 40.72
N ILE A 4 19.39 -18.27 41.56
CA ILE A 4 18.46 -19.39 41.61
C ILE A 4 17.85 -19.47 40.21
N SER A 5 18.24 -20.46 39.42
CA SER A 5 17.54 -20.79 38.18
C SER A 5 16.11 -21.18 38.56
N PRO A 6 15.06 -20.66 37.89
CA PRO A 6 13.71 -21.11 38.15
C PRO A 6 13.66 -22.61 37.84
N ILE A 7 13.30 -23.40 38.84
CA ILE A 7 13.06 -24.84 38.72
C ILE A 7 11.90 -24.97 37.73
N LYS A 8 12.17 -25.20 36.43
CA LYS A 8 11.14 -25.48 35.43
C LYS A 8 10.37 -26.71 35.93
N THR A 9 9.18 -26.51 36.49
CA THR A 9 8.32 -27.58 37.00
C THR A 9 8.03 -28.53 35.83
N GLN A 10 8.75 -29.64 35.74
CA GLN A 10 8.74 -30.55 34.58
C GLN A 10 7.32 -31.05 34.22
N LYS A 11 6.40 -31.07 35.20
CA LYS A 11 4.98 -31.40 34.99
C LYS A 11 4.20 -30.40 34.13
N LYS A 12 4.61 -29.13 34.02
CA LYS A 12 3.89 -28.11 33.23
C LYS A 12 4.15 -28.24 31.72
N GLN A 13 5.16 -28.99 31.31
CA GLN A 13 5.57 -29.10 29.90
C GLN A 13 4.63 -29.98 29.06
N TRP A 14 4.03 -31.02 29.66
CA TRP A 14 3.12 -31.96 28.98
C TRP A 14 1.64 -31.61 29.21
N ASN A 15 1.25 -30.41 28.79
CA ASN A 15 -0.15 -30.03 28.63
C ASN A 15 -0.59 -30.25 27.18
N PHE A 16 -1.90 -30.23 26.88
CA PHE A 16 -2.43 -30.38 25.52
C PHE A 16 -1.72 -29.45 24.50
N PHE A 17 -1.60 -28.17 24.83
CA PHE A 17 -0.86 -27.20 24.00
C PHE A 17 0.64 -27.49 23.90
N GLY A 18 1.27 -28.03 24.96
CA GLY A 18 2.68 -28.43 24.94
C GLY A 18 2.93 -29.65 24.05
N GLY A 19 2.00 -30.60 24.03
CA GLY A 19 2.00 -31.74 23.11
C GLY A 19 1.74 -31.31 21.66
N LEU A 20 0.81 -30.37 21.42
CA LEU A 20 0.57 -29.81 20.09
C LEU A 20 1.79 -29.04 19.56
N TYR A 21 2.46 -28.27 20.42
CA TYR A 21 3.71 -27.59 20.07
C TYR A 21 4.84 -28.59 19.76
N TYR A 22 4.98 -29.65 20.56
CA TYR A 22 5.91 -30.74 20.28
C TYR A 22 5.63 -31.39 18.92
N ALA A 23 4.38 -31.77 18.65
CA ALA A 23 3.94 -32.31 17.36
C ALA A 23 4.20 -31.35 16.19
N GLY A 24 3.86 -30.06 16.36
CA GLY A 24 4.05 -29.04 15.32
C GLY A 24 5.52 -28.81 14.98
N THR A 25 6.40 -28.75 15.99
CA THR A 25 7.86 -28.61 15.78
C THR A 25 8.51 -29.85 15.16
N LEU A 26 7.90 -31.02 15.36
CA LEU A 26 8.28 -32.27 14.69
C LEU A 26 7.88 -32.28 13.22
N TYR A 27 6.64 -31.92 12.91
CA TYR A 27 6.15 -31.84 11.53
C TYR A 27 6.85 -30.78 10.69
N THR A 28 7.14 -29.63 11.29
CA THR A 28 7.86 -28.52 10.64
C THR A 28 9.37 -28.75 10.61
N THR A 29 9.87 -29.85 11.17
CA THR A 29 11.31 -30.20 11.28
C THR A 29 12.16 -29.15 12.00
N ILE A 30 11.54 -28.22 12.74
CA ILE A 30 12.26 -27.19 13.51
C ILE A 30 12.97 -27.82 14.71
N GLY A 31 12.29 -28.71 15.44
CA GLY A 31 12.89 -29.59 16.44
C GLY A 31 13.69 -28.91 17.57
N TYR A 32 13.17 -27.85 18.20
CA TYR A 32 13.88 -27.09 19.25
C TYR A 32 14.38 -27.93 20.46
N GLY A 33 13.76 -29.07 20.75
CA GLY A 33 14.21 -30.00 21.80
C GLY A 33 13.93 -29.59 23.25
N ASP A 34 13.25 -28.47 23.53
CA ASP A 34 12.85 -28.07 24.90
C ASP A 34 11.82 -29.04 25.52
N ILE A 35 11.01 -29.69 24.68
CA ILE A 35 10.07 -30.76 25.05
C ILE A 35 10.39 -31.95 24.14
N ALA A 36 10.77 -33.08 24.73
CA ALA A 36 11.13 -34.28 23.98
C ALA A 36 10.62 -35.55 24.67
N ALA A 37 10.25 -36.56 23.89
CA ALA A 37 9.87 -37.87 24.39
C ALA A 37 11.08 -38.57 25.05
N LYS A 38 11.06 -38.65 26.38
CA LYS A 38 12.11 -39.32 27.16
C LYS A 38 11.96 -40.85 27.14
N THR A 39 10.76 -41.37 26.91
CA THR A 39 10.43 -42.79 26.91
C THR A 39 10.78 -43.46 25.57
N THR A 40 11.22 -44.73 25.61
CA THR A 40 11.56 -45.50 24.40
C THR A 40 10.36 -45.63 23.45
N ALA A 41 9.17 -45.93 23.97
CA ALA A 41 7.95 -46.00 23.18
C ALA A 41 7.58 -44.65 22.53
N GLY A 42 7.74 -43.54 23.25
CA GLY A 42 7.47 -42.21 22.72
C GLY A 42 8.40 -41.85 21.55
N ARG A 43 9.69 -42.21 21.64
CA ARG A 43 10.65 -41.98 20.55
C ARG A 43 10.27 -42.74 19.28
N VAL A 44 9.86 -44.00 19.41
CA VAL A 44 9.43 -44.82 18.26
C VAL A 44 8.19 -44.23 17.61
N MET A 45 7.18 -43.82 18.40
CA MET A 45 5.98 -43.16 17.88
C MET A 45 6.30 -41.85 17.16
N THR A 46 7.20 -41.04 17.72
CA THR A 46 7.66 -39.79 17.10
C THR A 46 8.31 -40.03 15.74
N ILE A 47 9.08 -41.11 15.56
CA ILE A 47 9.71 -41.43 14.27
C ILE A 47 8.66 -41.74 13.20
N PHE A 48 7.70 -42.62 13.50
CA PHE A 48 6.62 -42.96 12.56
C PHE A 48 5.75 -41.74 12.24
N TYR A 49 5.47 -40.92 13.24
CA TYR A 49 4.71 -39.69 13.11
C TYR A 49 5.37 -38.69 12.16
N SER A 50 6.68 -38.47 12.29
CA SER A 50 7.43 -37.57 11.40
C SER A 50 7.53 -38.11 9.98
N LEU A 51 7.70 -39.43 9.81
CA LEU A 51 7.78 -40.05 8.49
C LEU A 51 6.51 -39.86 7.66
N LEU A 52 5.34 -39.94 8.29
CA LEU A 52 4.06 -39.67 7.62
C LEU A 52 3.74 -38.18 7.57
N GLY A 53 4.09 -37.42 8.62
CA GLY A 53 3.75 -36.01 8.73
C GLY A 53 4.45 -35.11 7.72
N VAL A 54 5.74 -35.32 7.47
CA VAL A 54 6.53 -34.51 6.53
C VAL A 54 5.97 -34.54 5.10
N PRO A 55 5.70 -35.71 4.46
CA PRO A 55 5.13 -35.72 3.12
C PRO A 55 3.72 -35.13 3.07
N LEU A 56 2.89 -35.35 4.11
CA LEU A 56 1.56 -34.72 4.19
C LEU A 56 1.66 -33.19 4.28
N LEU A 57 2.63 -32.67 5.02
CA LEU A 57 2.88 -31.24 5.16
C LEU A 57 3.31 -30.61 3.83
N ILE A 58 4.13 -31.30 3.03
CA ILE A 58 4.55 -30.81 1.70
C ILE A 58 3.35 -30.64 0.76
N ILE A 59 2.48 -31.66 0.67
CA ILE A 59 1.28 -31.60 -0.18
C ILE A 59 0.32 -30.49 0.30
N ALA A 60 0.16 -30.34 1.62
CA ALA A 60 -0.66 -29.27 2.17
C ALA A 60 -0.07 -27.89 1.85
N LEU A 61 1.25 -27.72 1.97
CA LEU A 61 1.97 -26.49 1.65
C LEU A 61 1.80 -26.07 0.20
N GLU A 62 1.76 -27.02 -0.75
CA GLU A 62 1.49 -26.72 -2.16
C GLU A 62 0.09 -26.10 -2.34
N GLY A 63 -0.92 -26.65 -1.68
CA GLY A 63 -2.27 -26.09 -1.69
C GLY A 63 -2.36 -24.70 -1.05
N PHE A 64 -1.74 -24.52 0.11
CA PHE A 64 -1.67 -23.22 0.79
C PHE A 64 -0.89 -22.18 -0.03
N GLY A 65 0.23 -22.57 -0.62
CA GLY A 65 1.05 -21.72 -1.48
C GLY A 65 0.28 -21.25 -2.71
N ASN A 66 -0.40 -22.16 -3.39
CA ASN A 66 -1.26 -21.83 -4.53
C ASN A 66 -2.38 -20.87 -4.12
N ALA A 67 -3.07 -21.13 -3.01
CA ALA A 67 -4.11 -20.23 -2.51
C ALA A 67 -3.56 -18.82 -2.22
N LEU A 68 -2.43 -18.72 -1.52
CA LEU A 68 -1.76 -17.44 -1.24
C LEU A 68 -1.38 -16.69 -2.52
N ILE A 69 -0.86 -17.41 -3.52
CA ILE A 69 -0.52 -16.84 -4.83
C ILE A 69 -1.79 -16.32 -5.52
N PHE A 70 -2.90 -17.07 -5.52
CA PHE A 70 -4.17 -16.59 -6.07
C PHE A 70 -4.70 -15.34 -5.35
N TYR A 71 -4.65 -15.30 -4.01
CA TYR A 71 -5.07 -14.12 -3.26
C TYR A 71 -4.17 -12.92 -3.51
N SER A 72 -2.86 -13.12 -3.65
CA SER A 72 -1.92 -12.05 -3.96
C SER A 72 -2.11 -11.55 -5.41
N LEU A 73 -2.21 -12.47 -6.38
CA LEU A 73 -2.39 -12.15 -7.79
C LEU A 73 -3.76 -11.57 -8.14
N LEU A 74 -4.82 -11.86 -7.37
CA LEU A 74 -6.14 -11.27 -7.60
C LEU A 74 -6.39 -10.08 -6.67
N GLY A 75 -5.99 -10.17 -5.40
CA GLY A 75 -6.27 -9.15 -4.38
C GLY A 75 -5.41 -7.90 -4.53
N VAL A 76 -4.10 -8.05 -4.77
CA VAL A 76 -3.19 -6.89 -4.90
C VAL A 76 -3.53 -6.03 -6.12
N PRO A 77 -3.70 -6.57 -7.34
CA PRO A 77 -4.07 -5.74 -8.47
C PRO A 77 -5.49 -5.17 -8.37
N LEU A 78 -6.44 -5.86 -7.73
CA LEU A 78 -7.76 -5.27 -7.45
C LEU A 78 -7.67 -4.05 -6.52
N LEU A 79 -6.83 -4.13 -5.49
CA LEU A 79 -6.54 -3.00 -4.60
C LEU A 79 -5.87 -1.85 -5.36
N ILE A 80 -4.89 -2.14 -6.21
CA ILE A 80 -4.19 -1.14 -7.03
C ILE A 80 -5.18 -0.48 -8.00
N ILE A 81 -6.01 -1.25 -8.71
CA ILE A 81 -7.03 -0.68 -9.62
C ILE A 81 -8.02 0.21 -8.86
N ALA A 82 -8.42 -0.18 -7.65
CA ALA A 82 -9.28 0.66 -6.82
C ALA A 82 -8.58 1.97 -6.40
N LEU A 83 -7.30 1.91 -6.05
CA LEU A 83 -6.49 3.08 -5.66
C LEU A 83 -6.18 4.01 -6.84
N GLU A 84 -5.75 3.46 -7.97
CA GLU A 84 -5.51 4.18 -9.22
C GLU A 84 -6.80 4.77 -9.79
N GLY A 85 -7.90 4.02 -9.72
CA GLY A 85 -9.23 4.49 -10.12
C GLY A 85 -9.70 5.67 -9.27
N PHE A 86 -9.50 5.61 -7.95
CA PHE A 86 -9.79 6.71 -7.04
C PHE A 86 -8.90 7.93 -7.31
N GLY A 87 -7.59 7.71 -7.51
CA GLY A 87 -6.64 8.78 -7.84
C GLY A 87 -7.00 9.50 -9.15
N ASN A 88 -7.33 8.75 -10.19
CA ASN A 88 -7.74 9.29 -11.50
C ASN A 88 -9.07 10.05 -11.42
N ALA A 89 -10.02 9.58 -10.61
CA ALA A 89 -11.27 10.29 -10.37
C ALA A 89 -11.04 11.61 -9.61
N LEU A 90 -10.18 11.59 -8.59
CA LEU A 90 -9.84 12.76 -7.78
C LEU A 90 -9.12 13.84 -8.61
N PHE A 91 -8.13 13.45 -9.42
CA PHE A 91 -7.42 14.36 -10.31
C PHE A 91 -8.33 14.98 -11.38
N ARG A 92 -9.21 14.17 -11.99
CA ARG A 92 -10.20 14.68 -12.97
C ARG A 92 -11.20 15.64 -12.35
N GLY A 93 -11.66 15.37 -11.13
CA GLY A 93 -12.52 16.27 -10.37
C GLY A 93 -11.86 17.62 -10.11
N MET A 94 -10.59 17.62 -9.72
CA MET A 94 -9.84 18.84 -9.45
C MET A 94 -9.57 19.67 -10.73
N GLN A 95 -9.20 19.01 -11.83
CA GLN A 95 -9.04 19.67 -13.13
C GLN A 95 -10.36 20.28 -13.65
N TYR A 96 -11.50 19.64 -13.39
CA TYR A 96 -12.81 20.17 -13.73
C TYR A 96 -13.12 21.48 -12.97
N VAL A 97 -12.87 21.51 -11.66
CA VAL A 97 -13.05 22.71 -10.83
C VAL A 97 -12.10 23.82 -11.26
N TRP A 98 -10.83 23.50 -11.52
CA TRP A 98 -9.83 24.45 -12.00
C TRP A 98 -10.24 25.09 -13.32
N SER A 99 -10.74 24.30 -14.28
CA SER A 99 -11.25 24.82 -15.56
C SER A 99 -12.40 25.81 -15.37
N LYS A 100 -13.33 25.52 -14.44
CA LYS A 100 -14.42 26.42 -14.10
C LYS A 100 -13.92 27.72 -13.47
N TYR A 101 -12.96 27.62 -12.56
CA TYR A 101 -12.36 28.75 -11.86
C TYR A 101 -11.55 29.67 -12.81
N VAL A 102 -10.73 29.09 -13.68
CA VAL A 102 -9.93 29.83 -14.68
C VAL A 102 -10.85 30.54 -15.69
N LYS A 103 -11.95 29.92 -16.12
CA LYS A 103 -12.93 30.59 -17.00
C LYS A 103 -13.58 31.79 -16.33
N PHE A 104 -13.90 31.68 -15.05
CA PHE A 104 -14.44 32.79 -14.26
C PHE A 104 -13.42 33.92 -14.12
N LEU A 105 -12.17 33.60 -13.76
CA LEU A 105 -11.08 34.56 -13.69
C LEU A 105 -10.81 35.25 -15.03
N SER A 106 -10.81 34.52 -16.14
CA SER A 106 -10.64 35.09 -17.49
C SER A 106 -11.74 36.10 -17.83
N LYS A 107 -12.98 35.84 -17.41
CA LYS A 107 -14.10 36.77 -17.61
C LYS A 107 -13.92 38.04 -16.77
N SER A 108 -13.50 37.90 -15.52
CA SER A 108 -13.24 39.02 -14.61
C SER A 108 -12.03 39.86 -15.04
N VAL A 109 -10.95 39.23 -15.51
CA VAL A 109 -9.75 39.92 -16.01
C VAL A 109 -10.03 40.66 -17.32
N ARG A 110 -10.81 40.08 -18.25
CA ARG A 110 -11.22 40.78 -19.48
C ARG A 110 -12.02 42.05 -19.19
N HIS A 111 -12.96 42.00 -18.25
CA HIS A 111 -13.71 43.19 -17.83
C HIS A 111 -12.85 44.27 -17.12
N ALA A 112 -11.78 43.87 -16.43
CA ALA A 112 -10.82 44.83 -15.85
C ALA A 112 -9.88 45.42 -16.91
N SER A 113 -9.49 44.62 -17.91
CA SER A 113 -8.59 45.04 -18.99
C SER A 113 -9.24 46.04 -19.95
N THR A 114 -10.50 45.81 -20.37
CA THR A 114 -11.23 46.75 -21.24
C THR A 114 -11.44 48.11 -20.58
N ARG A 115 -11.63 48.16 -19.25
CA ARG A 115 -11.75 49.42 -18.49
C ARG A 115 -10.42 50.18 -18.33
N LYS A 116 -9.28 49.50 -18.32
CA LYS A 116 -7.97 50.17 -18.28
C LYS A 116 -7.57 50.74 -19.64
N ILE A 117 -7.83 50.01 -20.73
CA ILE A 117 -7.49 50.44 -22.09
C ILE A 117 -8.36 51.64 -22.52
N SER A 118 -9.64 51.68 -22.13
CA SER A 118 -10.53 52.81 -22.43
C SER A 118 -10.16 54.12 -21.70
N VAL A 119 -9.49 54.05 -20.55
CA VAL A 119 -9.01 55.24 -19.81
C VAL A 119 -7.68 55.76 -20.35
N ILE A 120 -6.82 54.87 -20.87
CA ILE A 120 -5.55 55.29 -21.50
C ILE A 120 -5.83 55.93 -22.86
N THR A 121 -6.77 55.38 -23.66
CA THR A 121 -7.13 55.96 -24.96
C THR A 121 -7.86 57.31 -24.85
N SER A 122 -8.58 57.59 -23.76
CA SER A 122 -9.19 58.91 -23.54
C SER A 122 -8.16 59.95 -23.09
N LYS A 123 -7.13 59.56 -22.33
CA LYS A 123 -6.03 60.47 -21.95
C LYS A 123 -5.03 60.72 -23.09
N THR A 124 -4.92 59.78 -24.04
CA THR A 124 -4.09 59.97 -25.24
C THR A 124 -4.77 60.86 -26.27
N GLY A 125 -6.10 60.89 -26.36
CA GLY A 125 -6.85 61.76 -27.30
C GLY A 125 -6.60 63.27 -27.18
N ASP A 126 -6.13 63.74 -26.02
CA ASP A 126 -5.80 65.16 -25.80
C ASP A 126 -4.30 65.50 -25.98
N GLN A 127 -3.44 64.54 -26.37
CA GLN A 127 -1.99 64.76 -26.50
C GLN A 127 -1.36 64.23 -27.81
N VAL A 128 -2.11 63.67 -28.75
CA VAL A 128 -1.61 63.26 -30.08
C VAL A 128 -2.10 64.23 -31.15
N ASN A 129 -1.62 65.48 -31.10
CA ASN A 129 -1.62 66.35 -32.28
C ASN A 129 -0.35 66.02 -33.09
N PHE A 130 -0.37 64.87 -33.77
CA PHE A 130 0.66 64.50 -34.73
C PHE A 130 0.20 64.98 -36.10
N GLY A 131 0.47 66.26 -36.36
CA GLY A 131 0.72 66.68 -37.72
C GLY A 131 1.91 65.88 -38.28
N GLY A 132 1.68 65.20 -39.39
CA GLY A 132 2.75 64.72 -40.26
C GLY A 132 3.08 63.23 -40.17
N CYS A 133 2.73 62.53 -41.26
CA CYS A 133 3.51 61.47 -41.91
C CYS A 133 4.04 60.32 -41.05
N GLY A 134 3.45 59.13 -41.20
CA GLY A 134 4.10 57.89 -40.77
C GLY A 134 3.13 56.70 -40.71
N TYR A 135 3.14 55.87 -41.75
CA TYR A 135 2.52 54.55 -41.73
C TYR A 135 3.25 53.67 -40.71
N ILE A 136 2.57 53.28 -39.62
CA ILE A 136 3.14 52.36 -38.62
C ILE A 136 2.67 50.94 -38.94
N LYS A 137 3.65 50.10 -39.25
CA LYS A 137 3.57 48.67 -39.51
C LYS A 137 3.41 47.91 -38.17
N TYR A 138 2.41 47.05 -38.06
CA TYR A 138 2.25 46.15 -36.91
C TYR A 138 3.12 44.91 -37.11
N VAL A 139 4.08 44.71 -36.20
CA VAL A 139 4.73 43.41 -35.89
C VAL A 139 4.07 42.88 -34.63
#